data_AF-A0A7C1ZFD5-F1
#
_entry.id   AF-A0A7C1ZFD5-F1
#
_cell.length_a   1.000
_cell.length_b   1.000
_cell.length_c   1.000
_cell.angle_alpha   90.00
_cell.angle_beta   90.00
_cell.angle_gamma   90.00
#
_symmetry.space_group_name_H-M   'P 1'
#
loop_
_entity.id
_entity.type
_entity.pdbx_description
1 polymer ?
#
loop_
_entity_poly.entity_id
_entity_poly.type
_entity_poly.pdbx_seq_one_letter_code
_entity_poly.pdbx_strand_id
1 'polypeptide(L)'
;MLSTPRGKRGFFFGEWVDGGPDWERVEITAMDCPRISKDFLAQEEKTLGGHWYRQEYLCSFEEMEDSVFSYDVVQAAFTSDVNPLFSSPLSDLIKPLFGR
;
A
#
# COMPACT_ATOMS: atom_id res chain seq x y z
N MET A 1 -8.27 11.72 9.42
CA MET A 1 -6.93 11.10 9.59
C MET A 1 -5.92 11.98 8.87
N LEU A 2 -4.72 12.17 9.42
CA LEU A 2 -3.63 12.94 8.78
C LEU A 2 -2.37 12.08 8.77
N SER A 3 -1.80 11.82 7.60
CA SER A 3 -0.60 10.99 7.43
C SER A 3 0.08 11.27 6.10
N THR A 4 1.27 10.71 5.90
CA THR A 4 1.98 10.68 4.61
C THR A 4 1.95 9.25 4.05
N PRO A 5 1.90 9.08 2.71
CA PRO A 5 1.98 7.76 2.10
C PRO A 5 3.26 7.01 2.47
N ARG A 6 3.14 5.68 2.62
CA ARG A 6 4.29 4.78 2.79
C ARG A 6 4.06 3.48 2.04
N GLY A 7 3.93 3.64 0.73
CA GLY A 7 3.61 2.60 -0.23
C GLY A 7 2.17 2.05 -0.14
N LYS A 8 1.79 1.21 -1.10
CA LYS A 8 0.44 0.62 -1.25
C LYS A 8 0.12 -0.44 -0.17
N ARG A 9 0.06 -0.04 1.10
CA ARG A 9 -0.20 -0.95 2.23
C ARG A 9 -0.73 -0.26 3.48
N GLY A 10 -1.26 -1.08 4.38
CA GLY A 10 -1.67 -0.66 5.71
C GLY A 10 -2.95 0.18 5.72
N PHE A 11 -3.36 0.58 6.92
CA PHE A 11 -4.66 1.21 7.15
C PHE A 11 -4.84 2.52 6.39
N PHE A 12 -3.82 3.39 6.35
CA PHE A 12 -3.95 4.69 5.67
C PHE A 12 -4.24 4.51 4.17
N PHE A 13 -3.48 3.64 3.49
CA PHE A 13 -3.71 3.32 2.08
C PHE A 13 -5.08 2.67 1.85
N GLY A 14 -5.44 1.67 2.67
CA GLY A 14 -6.74 0.99 2.55
C GLY A 14 -7.91 1.96 2.71
N GLU A 15 -7.91 2.79 3.75
CA GLU A 15 -8.96 3.80 3.91
C GLU A 15 -8.92 4.87 2.82
N TRP A 16 -7.74 5.21 2.28
CA TRP A 16 -7.59 6.19 1.20
C TRP A 16 -8.18 5.69 -0.12
N VAL A 17 -7.94 4.42 -0.48
CA VAL A 17 -8.41 3.83 -1.74
C VAL A 17 -9.86 3.32 -1.61
N ASP A 18 -10.17 2.65 -0.50
CA ASP A 18 -11.40 1.86 -0.36
C ASP A 18 -12.39 2.40 0.69
N GLY A 19 -12.03 3.43 1.46
CA GLY A 19 -12.89 3.95 2.55
C GLY A 19 -14.25 4.51 2.11
N GLY A 20 -14.51 4.62 0.81
CA GLY A 20 -15.82 5.00 0.28
C GLY A 20 -16.20 6.47 0.53
N PRO A 21 -17.50 6.80 0.44
CA PRO A 21 -17.99 8.19 0.47
C PRO A 21 -18.04 8.81 1.88
N ASP A 22 -17.89 8.01 2.95
CA ASP A 22 -17.93 8.49 4.33
C ASP A 22 -16.68 9.31 4.70
N TRP A 23 -15.63 9.26 3.88
CA TRP A 23 -14.39 10.00 4.05
C TRP A 23 -14.29 11.17 3.06
N GLU A 24 -14.03 12.36 3.58
CA GLU A 24 -13.49 13.46 2.79
C GLU A 24 -11.97 13.30 2.65
N ARG A 25 -11.47 13.39 1.42
CA ARG A 25 -10.04 13.25 1.11
C ARG A 25 -9.49 14.59 0.67
N VAL A 26 -8.40 14.99 1.31
CA VAL A 26 -7.68 16.20 0.99
C VAL A 26 -6.23 15.83 0.75
N GLU A 27 -5.71 16.18 -0.42
CA GLU A 27 -4.33 15.99 -0.83
C GLU A 27 -3.71 17.36 -1.08
N ILE A 28 -2.57 17.63 -0.44
CA ILE A 28 -1.80 18.87 -0.63
C ILE A 28 -0.35 18.42 -0.79
N THR A 29 0.16 18.53 -2.00
CA THR A 29 1.55 18.17 -2.30
C THR A 29 2.49 19.28 -1.84
N ALA A 30 3.79 19.02 -1.83
CA ALA A 30 4.77 20.05 -1.56
C ALA A 30 4.79 21.17 -2.61
N MET A 31 4.34 20.89 -3.84
CA MET A 31 4.20 21.88 -4.90
C MET A 31 3.10 22.91 -4.61
N ASP A 32 2.10 22.52 -3.82
CA ASP A 32 0.98 23.37 -3.41
C ASP A 32 1.34 24.25 -2.20
N CYS A 33 2.48 23.99 -1.56
CA CYS A 33 2.93 24.74 -0.38
C CYS A 33 3.86 25.90 -0.80
N PRO A 34 3.41 27.17 -0.74
CA PRO A 34 4.23 28.31 -1.19
C PRO A 34 5.47 28.57 -0.34
N ARG A 35 5.61 27.90 0.81
CA ARG A 35 6.79 27.97 1.68
C ARG A 35 7.94 27.10 1.18
N ILE A 36 7.69 26.20 0.24
CA ILE A 36 8.68 25.27 -0.32
C ILE A 36 9.05 25.76 -1.72
N SER A 37 10.34 26.00 -1.96
CA SER A 37 10.79 26.50 -3.26
C SER A 37 10.93 25.38 -4.29
N LYS A 38 10.75 25.72 -5.56
CA LYS A 38 10.95 24.79 -6.68
C LYS A 38 12.39 24.29 -6.75
N ASP A 39 13.36 25.15 -6.47
CA ASP A 39 14.77 24.78 -6.48
C ASP A 39 15.10 23.77 -5.38
N PHE A 40 14.49 23.90 -4.20
CA PHE A 40 14.61 22.91 -3.14
C PHE A 40 14.05 21.56 -3.58
N LEU A 41 12.83 21.55 -4.14
CA LEU A 41 12.20 20.30 -4.61
C LEU A 41 12.99 19.62 -5.73
N ALA A 42 13.57 20.39 -6.66
CA ALA A 42 14.43 19.86 -7.71
C ALA A 42 15.74 19.27 -7.17
N GLN A 43 16.27 19.82 -6.07
CA GLN A 43 17.45 19.28 -5.40
C GLN A 43 17.11 18.00 -4.64
N GLU A 44 15.97 17.96 -3.95
CA GLU A 44 15.48 16.79 -3.22
C GLU A 44 15.21 15.62 -4.15
N GLU A 45 14.57 15.85 -5.30
CA GLU A 45 14.29 14.80 -6.30
C GLU A 45 15.57 14.10 -6.77
N LYS A 46 16.63 14.88 -7.04
CA LYS A 46 17.94 14.35 -7.42
C LYS A 46 18.65 13.60 -6.29
N THR A 47 18.38 13.98 -5.04
CA THR A 47 19.08 13.45 -3.86
C THR A 47 18.42 12.15 -3.36
N LEU A 48 17.09 12.12 -3.28
CA LEU A 48 16.32 10.99 -2.77
C LEU A 48 16.02 9.94 -3.84
N GLY A 49 16.04 10.34 -5.12
CA GLY A 49 15.57 9.51 -6.22
C GLY A 49 14.04 9.49 -6.32
N GLY A 50 13.53 9.13 -7.50
CA GLY A 50 12.12 9.33 -7.84
C GLY A 50 11.12 8.61 -6.93
N HIS A 51 11.43 7.39 -6.46
CA HIS A 51 10.51 6.62 -5.61
C HIS A 51 10.28 7.30 -4.25
N TRP A 52 11.35 7.60 -3.52
CA TRP A 52 11.28 8.31 -2.25
C TRP A 52 10.73 9.74 -2.40
N TYR A 53 11.17 10.47 -3.43
CA TYR A 53 10.68 11.82 -3.69
C TYR A 53 9.15 11.87 -3.88
N ARG A 54 8.59 10.93 -4.66
CA ARG A 54 7.13 10.90 -4.89
C ARG A 54 6.33 10.60 -3.63
N GLN A 55 6.83 9.72 -2.75
CA GLN A 55 6.16 9.45 -1.47
C GLN A 55 6.18 10.68 -0.56
N GLU A 56 7.36 11.28 -0.39
CA GLU A 56 7.57 12.36 0.58
C GLU A 56 6.97 13.70 0.13
N TYR A 57 7.08 14.03 -1.16
CA TYR A 57 6.73 15.36 -1.67
C TYR A 57 5.47 15.40 -2.54
N LEU A 58 5.08 14.29 -3.17
CA LEU A 58 3.95 14.26 -4.12
C LEU A 58 2.76 13.40 -3.64
N CYS A 59 2.75 13.00 -2.37
CA CYS A 59 1.66 12.21 -1.80
C CYS A 59 1.37 10.90 -2.57
N SER A 60 2.39 10.29 -3.18
CA SER A 60 2.23 9.04 -3.95
C SER A 60 2.33 7.78 -3.09
N PHE A 61 1.39 6.84 -3.28
CA PHE A 61 1.51 5.47 -2.78
C PHE A 61 2.28 4.59 -3.77
N GLU A 62 3.60 4.45 -3.56
CA GLU A 62 4.44 3.61 -4.43
C GLU A 62 4.41 2.12 -4.06
N GLU A 63 5.00 1.28 -4.90
CA GLU A 63 5.26 -0.13 -4.55
C GLU A 63 6.29 -0.24 -3.41
N MET A 64 6.25 -1.32 -2.64
CA MET A 64 7.28 -1.56 -1.65
C MET A 64 8.62 -1.93 -2.31
N GLU A 65 9.72 -1.45 -1.72
CA GLU A 65 11.08 -1.64 -2.25
C GLU A 65 11.48 -3.12 -2.31
N ASP A 66 10.93 -3.95 -1.42
CA ASP A 66 11.15 -5.39 -1.34
C ASP A 66 10.07 -6.23 -2.04
N SER A 67 9.13 -5.59 -2.75
CA SER A 67 8.05 -6.32 -3.42
C SER A 67 8.51 -6.97 -4.72
N VAL A 68 8.28 -8.28 -4.84
CA VAL A 68 8.55 -9.04 -6.07
C VAL A 68 7.41 -8.90 -7.09
N PHE A 69 6.18 -8.72 -6.61
CA PHE A 69 4.97 -8.51 -7.42
C PHE A 69 4.38 -7.14 -7.11
N SER A 70 3.79 -6.48 -8.10
CA SER A 70 3.07 -5.23 -7.83
C SER A 70 1.81 -5.48 -7.04
N TYR A 71 1.37 -4.47 -6.29
CA TYR A 71 0.09 -4.51 -5.60
C TYR A 71 -1.06 -4.90 -6.53
N ASP A 72 -1.12 -4.31 -7.73
CA ASP A 72 -2.21 -4.54 -8.68
C ASP A 72 -2.23 -5.99 -9.20
N VAL A 73 -1.06 -6.60 -9.40
CA VAL A 73 -0.95 -8.02 -9.77
C VAL A 73 -1.45 -8.92 -8.64
N VAL A 74 -1.09 -8.61 -7.39
CA VAL A 74 -1.56 -9.36 -6.22
C VAL A 74 -3.07 -9.21 -6.04
N GLN A 75 -3.63 -8.00 -6.18
CA GLN A 75 -5.07 -7.78 -6.09
C GLN A 75 -5.84 -8.53 -7.18
N ALA A 76 -5.34 -8.50 -8.42
CA ALA A 76 -5.95 -9.22 -9.53
C ALA A 76 -5.91 -10.75 -9.38
N ALA A 77 -5.02 -11.28 -8.52
CA ALA A 77 -4.94 -12.71 -8.26
C ALA A 77 -6.06 -13.25 -7.35
N PHE A 78 -6.76 -12.38 -6.62
CA PHE A 78 -7.89 -12.80 -5.78
C PHE A 78 -9.13 -13.06 -6.65
N THR A 79 -9.65 -14.29 -6.60
CA THR A 79 -10.89 -14.69 -7.26
C THR A 79 -11.66 -15.73 -6.42
N SER A 80 -12.99 -15.70 -6.48
CA SER A 80 -13.86 -16.74 -5.90
C SER A 80 -14.10 -17.93 -6.85
N ASP A 81 -13.56 -17.90 -8.07
CA ASP A 81 -13.80 -18.92 -9.10
C ASP A 81 -12.98 -20.20 -8.90
N VAL A 82 -12.08 -20.22 -7.91
CA VAL A 82 -11.24 -21.38 -7.61
C VAL A 82 -11.81 -22.11 -6.40
N ASN A 83 -12.10 -23.41 -6.58
CA ASN A 83 -12.54 -24.25 -5.47
C ASN A 83 -11.43 -24.35 -4.40
N PRO A 84 -11.78 -24.29 -3.10
CA PRO A 84 -10.83 -24.53 -2.03
C PRO A 84 -10.11 -25.87 -2.21
N LEU A 85 -8.79 -25.87 -2.02
CA LEU A 85 -7.97 -27.09 -2.10
C LEU A 85 -8.41 -28.16 -1.08
N PHE A 86 -8.95 -27.72 0.06
CA PHE A 86 -9.51 -28.58 1.09
C PHE A 86 -10.95 -28.15 1.38
N SER A 87 -11.91 -29.05 1.16
CA SER A 87 -13.34 -28.82 1.38
C SER A 87 -13.85 -29.28 2.75
N SER A 88 -12.97 -29.92 3.54
CA SER A 88 -13.24 -30.37 4.91
C SER A 88 -12.25 -29.69 5.85
N PRO A 89 -12.64 -29.36 7.10
CA PRO A 89 -11.70 -28.81 8.06
C PRO A 89 -10.51 -29.77 8.28
N LEU A 90 -9.29 -29.23 8.21
CA LEU A 90 -8.03 -29.98 8.41
C LEU A 90 -7.93 -30.65 9.79
N SER A 91 -8.81 -30.29 10.73
CA SER A 91 -8.93 -30.94 12.04
C SER A 91 -9.18 -32.45 11.93
N ASP A 92 -9.83 -32.89 10.86
CA ASP A 92 -10.19 -34.31 10.69
C ASP A 92 -9.06 -35.12 10.03
N LEU A 93 -8.08 -34.44 9.42
CA LEU A 93 -6.95 -35.03 8.69
C LEU A 93 -5.63 -34.98 9.48
N ILE A 94 -5.49 -34.05 10.43
CA ILE A 94 -4.29 -33.92 11.26
C ILE A 94 -4.54 -34.59 12.61
N LYS A 95 -4.15 -35.87 12.74
CA LYS A 95 -3.96 -36.47 14.06
C LYS A 95 -2.73 -35.82 14.72
N PRO A 96 -2.80 -35.34 15.97
CA PRO A 96 -1.62 -34.80 16.64
C PRO A 96 -0.51 -35.85 16.65
N LEU A 97 0.71 -35.43 16.30
CA LEU A 97 1.87 -36.33 16.14
C LEU A 97 2.26 -37.04 17.44
N PHE A 98 1.78 -36.53 18.58
CA PHE A 98 1.88 -37.16 19.89
C PHE A 98 0.50 -37.17 20.52
N GLY A 99 -0.02 -38.38 20.77
CA GLY A 99 -1.22 -38.58 21.58
C GLY A 99 -0.99 -38.10 23.01
N ARG A 100 -2.04 -37.63 23.67
CA ARG A 100 -2.05 -37.56 25.13
C ARG A 100 -1.91 -38.97 25.70
#